data_AF-A0A2J6PDZ5-F1
#
_entry.id   AF-A0A2J6PDZ5-F1
#
_cell.length_a   1.000
_cell.length_b   1.000
_cell.length_c   1.000
_cell.angle_alpha   90.00
_cell.angle_beta   90.00
_cell.angle_gamma   90.00
#
_symmetry.space_group_name_H-M   'P 1'
#
loop_
_entity.id
_entity.type
_entity.pdbx_description
1 polymer ?
#
loop_
_entity_poly.entity_id
_entity_poly.type
_entity_poly.pdbx_seq_one_letter_code
_entity_poly.pdbx_strand_id
1 'polypeptide(L)'
;MPRLGNDRFPNLKGYQEAILCVATLVYASIHVVGWNFEFPTRAEMILWRVCSMFLFGNTVAFWIFETSAAWYRIGRWQRYFYWIFWKSKLKDVEKARLAREAARFPKTLPLRAEFWSIFPLACTYAAARLYLIVEVFLGLRALNESAYLTVDWATYIPHV
;
A
#
# COMPACT_ATOMS: atom_id res chain seq x y z
N MET A 1 -17.56 -35.71 6.54
CA MET A 1 -17.15 -34.29 6.71
C MET A 1 -17.17 -33.61 5.35
N PRO A 2 -17.85 -32.46 5.19
CA PRO A 2 -17.75 -31.65 3.98
C PRO A 2 -16.31 -31.17 3.83
N ARG A 3 -15.78 -31.22 2.61
CA ARG A 3 -14.45 -30.73 2.27
C ARG A 3 -14.49 -29.21 2.46
N LEU A 4 -13.57 -28.64 3.23
CA LEU A 4 -13.43 -27.18 3.34
C LEU A 4 -13.41 -26.61 1.92
N GLY A 5 -14.23 -25.59 1.66
CA GLY A 5 -14.24 -24.91 0.36
C GLY A 5 -12.84 -24.44 0.01
N ASN A 6 -12.49 -24.46 -1.27
CA ASN A 6 -11.20 -23.98 -1.74
C ASN A 6 -11.02 -22.50 -1.33
N ASP A 7 -10.22 -22.23 -0.29
CA ASP A 7 -9.93 -20.90 0.29
C ASP A 7 -9.11 -19.98 -0.63
N ARG A 8 -9.16 -20.27 -1.93
CA ARG A 8 -8.42 -19.52 -2.94
C ARG A 8 -9.02 -18.12 -3.01
N PHE A 9 -8.26 -17.14 -2.54
CA PHE A 9 -8.62 -15.73 -2.65
C PHE A 9 -9.13 -15.43 -4.07
N PRO A 10 -10.28 -14.75 -4.18
CA PRO A 10 -10.86 -14.43 -5.48
C PRO A 10 -9.85 -13.60 -6.28
N ASN A 11 -9.68 -13.94 -7.55
CA ASN A 11 -8.77 -13.21 -8.43
C ASN A 11 -9.30 -11.79 -8.64
N LEU A 12 -8.67 -10.81 -8.00
CA LEU A 12 -9.04 -9.40 -8.13
C LEU A 12 -8.96 -8.97 -9.60
N LYS A 13 -9.96 -8.21 -10.06
CA LYS A 13 -9.92 -7.56 -11.39
C LYS A 13 -8.92 -6.41 -11.36
N GLY A 14 -8.36 -6.04 -12.52
CA GLY A 14 -7.31 -5.00 -12.59
C GLY A 14 -7.72 -3.65 -11.98
N TYR A 15 -8.97 -3.21 -12.12
CA TYR A 15 -9.42 -1.97 -11.48
C TYR A 15 -9.50 -2.07 -9.95
N GLN A 16 -9.80 -3.26 -9.40
CA GLN A 16 -9.85 -3.47 -7.95
C GLN A 16 -8.45 -3.36 -7.35
N GLU A 17 -7.44 -3.89 -8.04
CA GLU A 17 -6.04 -3.71 -7.64
C GLU A 17 -5.62 -2.25 -7.70
N ALA A 18 -5.99 -1.51 -8.76
CA ALA A 18 -5.67 -0.09 -8.87
C ALA A 18 -6.29 0.73 -7.72
N ILE A 19 -7.56 0.46 -7.39
CA ILE A 19 -8.24 1.13 -6.26
C ILE A 19 -7.54 0.79 -4.94
N LEU A 20 -7.21 -0.49 -4.72
CA LEU A 20 -6.52 -0.91 -3.49
C LEU A 20 -5.12 -0.29 -3.39
N CYS A 21 -4.41 -0.17 -4.52
CA CYS A 21 -3.12 0.51 -4.62
C CYS A 21 -3.21 1.97 -4.20
N VAL A 22 -4.15 2.71 -4.79
CA VAL A 22 -4.37 4.11 -4.44
C VAL A 22 -4.76 4.24 -2.97
N ALA A 23 -5.71 3.44 -2.47
CA ALA A 23 -6.17 3.51 -1.10
C ALA A 23 -5.04 3.26 -0.08
N THR A 24 -4.18 2.27 -0.33
CA THR A 24 -3.06 1.95 0.57
C THR A 24 -1.94 2.98 0.50
N LEU A 25 -1.67 3.56 -0.68
CA LEU A 25 -0.72 4.66 -0.83
C LEU A 25 -1.20 5.94 -0.13
N VAL A 26 -2.48 6.29 -0.28
CA VAL A 26 -3.10 7.42 0.43
C VAL A 26 -2.96 7.21 1.94
N TYR A 27 -3.32 6.02 2.43
CA TYR A 27 -3.16 5.68 3.85
C TYR A 27 -1.70 5.79 4.33
N ALA A 28 -0.73 5.27 3.57
CA ALA A 28 0.67 5.38 3.93
C ALA A 28 1.14 6.86 3.94
N SER A 29 0.67 7.66 2.98
CA SER A 29 1.05 9.08 2.85
C SER A 29 0.60 9.95 4.01
N ILE A 30 -0.48 9.60 4.73
CA ILE A 30 -0.95 10.33 5.92
C ILE A 30 0.16 10.47 6.97
N HIS A 31 1.03 9.48 7.11
CA HIS A 31 2.13 9.52 8.07
C HIS A 31 3.20 10.54 7.65
N VAL A 32 3.40 10.70 6.34
CA VAL A 32 4.31 11.69 5.76
C VAL A 32 3.75 13.10 5.91
N VAL A 33 2.42 13.29 5.91
CA VAL A 33 1.79 14.60 6.18
C VAL A 33 2.22 15.18 7.54
N GLY A 34 2.51 14.33 8.52
CA GLY A 34 3.05 14.72 9.83
C GLY A 34 4.51 15.21 9.83
N TRP A 35 5.08 15.56 8.68
CA TRP A 35 6.49 15.98 8.55
C TRP A 35 6.88 17.16 9.44
N ASN A 36 5.93 18.09 9.64
CA ASN A 36 6.11 19.33 10.39
C ASN A 36 5.40 19.31 11.75
N PHE A 37 5.04 18.12 12.27
CA PHE A 37 4.51 18.04 13.63
C PHE A 37 5.57 18.42 14.66
N GLU A 38 5.11 19.02 15.75
CA GLU A 38 5.94 19.36 16.89
C GLU A 38 6.14 18.10 17.73
N PHE A 39 7.40 17.75 17.96
CA PHE A 39 7.78 16.61 18.80
C PHE A 39 8.59 17.11 20.01
N PRO A 40 8.46 16.46 21.18
CA PRO A 40 9.19 16.86 22.39
C PRO A 40 10.70 16.85 22.21
N THR A 41 11.23 15.88 21.46
CA THR A 41 12.66 15.76 21.18
C THR A 41 12.97 15.70 19.69
N ARG A 42 14.19 16.15 19.34
CA ARG A 42 14.71 16.06 17.97
C ARG A 42 14.88 14.61 17.49
N ALA A 43 15.16 13.69 18.41
CA ALA A 43 15.33 12.27 18.08
C ALA A 43 14.00 11.64 17.63
N GLU A 44 12.92 11.90 18.37
CA GLU A 44 11.55 11.46 18.03
C GLU A 44 11.12 11.99 16.66
N MET A 45 11.37 13.28 16.38
CA MET A 45 11.07 13.87 15.07
C MET A 45 11.81 13.19 13.92
N ILE A 46 13.11 12.92 14.08
CA ILE A 46 13.90 12.26 13.03
C ILE A 46 13.42 10.82 12.83
N LEU A 47 13.18 10.09 13.91
CA LEU A 47 12.67 8.72 13.86
C LEU A 47 11.29 8.67 13.20
N TRP A 48 10.37 9.59 13.52
CA TRP A 48 9.07 9.71 12.87
C TRP A 48 9.21 9.87 11.35
N ARG A 49 10.06 10.79 10.91
CA ARG A 49 10.29 11.05 9.47
C ARG A 49 10.87 9.84 8.76
N VAL A 50 11.88 9.20 9.37
CA VAL A 50 12.52 8.01 8.83
C VAL A 50 11.52 6.86 8.74
N CYS A 51 10.79 6.56 9.80
CA CYS A 51 9.78 5.49 9.83
C CYS A 51 8.61 5.76 8.86
N SER A 52 8.17 7.01 8.72
CA SER A 52 7.14 7.40 7.75
C SER A 52 7.61 7.20 6.30
N MET A 53 8.86 7.57 6.00
CA MET A 53 9.48 7.31 4.68
C MET A 53 9.62 5.83 4.40
N PHE A 54 10.04 5.01 5.39
CA PHE A 54 10.09 3.56 5.24
C PHE A 54 8.71 2.96 5.00
N LEU A 55 7.68 3.39 5.73
CA LEU A 55 6.32 2.89 5.57
C LEU A 55 5.77 3.17 4.16
N PHE A 56 5.95 4.41 3.69
CA PHE A 56 5.53 4.82 2.35
C PHE A 56 6.35 4.11 1.27
N GLY A 57 7.67 4.11 1.39
CA GLY A 57 8.58 3.44 0.46
C GLY A 57 8.31 1.94 0.34
N ASN A 58 8.07 1.25 1.46
CA ASN A 58 7.72 -0.16 1.47
C ASN A 58 6.38 -0.43 0.78
N THR A 59 5.40 0.44 0.98
CA THR A 59 4.09 0.33 0.32
C THR A 59 4.24 0.48 -1.20
N VAL A 60 5.02 1.46 -1.66
CA VAL A 60 5.35 1.64 -3.08
C VAL A 60 6.09 0.43 -3.65
N ALA A 61 7.13 -0.05 -2.95
CA ALA A 61 7.92 -1.20 -3.37
C ALA A 61 7.07 -2.47 -3.48
N PHE A 62 6.18 -2.72 -2.51
CA PHE A 62 5.23 -3.82 -2.55
C PHE A 62 4.33 -3.76 -3.79
N TRP A 63 3.77 -2.59 -4.11
CA TRP A 63 2.90 -2.45 -5.29
C TRP A 63 3.64 -2.58 -6.61
N ILE A 64 4.87 -2.09 -6.70
CA ILE A 64 5.73 -2.30 -7.88
C ILE A 64 5.99 -3.80 -8.06
N PHE A 65 6.36 -4.50 -6.98
CA PHE A 65 6.60 -5.92 -7.01
C PHE A 65 5.34 -6.69 -7.43
N GLU A 66 4.20 -6.46 -6.76
CA GLU A 66 2.96 -7.18 -7.04
C GLU A 66 2.44 -6.91 -8.47
N THR A 67 2.55 -5.66 -8.94
CA THR A 67 2.18 -5.31 -10.34
C THR A 67 3.10 -6.02 -11.34
N SER A 68 4.40 -6.06 -11.08
CA SER A 68 5.36 -6.78 -11.94
C SER A 68 5.13 -8.29 -11.92
N ALA A 69 4.80 -8.86 -10.75
CA ALA A 69 4.45 -10.26 -10.60
C ALA A 69 3.14 -10.60 -11.31
N ALA A 70 2.11 -9.75 -11.22
CA ALA A 70 0.85 -9.91 -11.93
C ALA A 70 1.02 -9.79 -13.45
N TRP A 71 1.91 -8.89 -13.90
CA TRP A 71 2.32 -8.78 -15.29
C TRP A 71 3.00 -10.06 -15.78
N TYR A 72 3.91 -10.64 -14.99
CA TYR A 72 4.62 -11.87 -15.36
C TYR A 72 3.70 -13.10 -15.37
N ARG A 73 2.87 -13.29 -14.33
CA ARG A 73 2.01 -14.46 -14.15
C ARG A 73 0.89 -14.56 -15.19
N ILE A 74 0.17 -13.46 -15.41
CA ILE A 74 -1.08 -13.45 -16.20
C ILE A 74 -0.95 -12.52 -17.43
N GLY A 75 0.07 -11.67 -17.51
CA GLY A 75 0.12 -10.60 -18.51
C GLY A 75 -0.83 -9.45 -18.19
N ARG A 76 -1.12 -9.25 -16.90
CA ARG A 76 -2.00 -8.16 -16.45
C ARG A 76 -1.43 -6.82 -16.90
N TRP A 77 -2.31 -5.88 -17.27
CA TRP A 77 -1.95 -4.56 -17.80
C TRP A 77 -1.18 -4.50 -19.13
N GLN A 78 -0.67 -5.63 -19.66
CA GLN A 78 0.03 -5.68 -20.95
C GLN A 78 -0.80 -5.05 -22.07
N ARG A 79 -2.07 -5.45 -22.21
CA ARG A 79 -2.94 -4.94 -23.26
C ARG A 79 -3.10 -3.42 -23.20
N TYR A 80 -3.33 -2.87 -22.02
CA TYR A 80 -3.48 -1.41 -21.83
C TYR A 80 -2.17 -0.67 -22.09
N PHE A 81 -1.05 -1.18 -21.57
CA PHE A 81 0.26 -0.59 -21.79
C PHE A 81 0.65 -0.57 -23.27
N TYR A 82 0.57 -1.70 -23.97
CA TYR A 82 0.85 -1.75 -25.40
C TYR A 82 -0.18 -0.97 -26.21
N TRP A 83 -1.44 -0.87 -25.76
CA TRP A 83 -2.41 0.00 -26.42
C TRP A 83 -2.06 1.49 -26.32
N ILE A 84 -1.54 1.96 -25.18
CA ILE A 84 -1.12 3.35 -24.96
C ILE A 84 0.20 3.64 -25.68
N PHE A 85 1.23 2.82 -25.44
CA PHE A 85 2.59 3.13 -25.87
C PHE A 85 2.93 2.56 -27.25
N TRP A 86 2.32 1.45 -27.68
CA TRP A 86 2.76 0.74 -28.88
C TRP A 86 1.64 -0.06 -29.57
N LYS A 87 0.69 0.65 -30.18
CA LYS A 87 -0.49 0.06 -30.84
C LYS A 87 -0.17 -1.06 -31.83
N SER A 88 0.96 -1.00 -32.54
CA SER A 88 1.31 -2.01 -33.56
C SER A 88 1.62 -3.39 -32.97
N LYS A 89 2.00 -3.49 -31.69
CA LYS A 89 2.31 -4.75 -31.00
C LYS A 89 1.09 -5.39 -30.33
N LEU A 90 -0.07 -4.73 -30.37
CA LEU A 90 -1.29 -5.20 -29.70
C LEU A 90 -1.74 -6.57 -30.21
N LYS A 91 -1.65 -6.80 -31.53
CA LYS A 91 -2.03 -8.08 -32.15
C LYS A 91 -1.13 -9.23 -31.68
N ASP A 92 0.16 -8.99 -31.54
CA ASP A 92 1.14 -9.98 -31.08
C ASP A 92 0.88 -10.36 -29.61
N VAL A 93 0.61 -9.37 -28.76
CA VAL A 93 0.29 -9.56 -27.34
C VAL A 93 -1.01 -10.35 -27.17
N GLU A 94 -2.03 -10.05 -27.96
CA GLU A 94 -3.32 -10.75 -27.94
C GLU A 94 -3.17 -12.20 -28.38
N LYS A 95 -2.40 -12.45 -29.45
CA LYS A 95 -2.05 -13.82 -29.90
C LYS A 95 -1.29 -14.59 -28.80
N ALA A 96 -0.33 -13.93 -28.14
CA ALA A 96 0.40 -14.52 -27.03
C ALA A 96 -0.47 -14.77 -25.79
N ARG A 97 -1.50 -13.96 -25.54
CA ARG A 97 -2.49 -14.17 -24.47
C ARG A 97 -3.35 -15.39 -24.76
N LEU A 98 -3.91 -15.47 -25.96
CA LEU A 98 -4.74 -16.59 -26.41
C LEU A 98 -3.95 -17.92 -26.40
N ALA A 99 -2.69 -17.90 -26.85
CA ALA A 99 -1.82 -19.08 -26.78
C ALA A 99 -1.57 -19.54 -25.33
N ARG A 100 -1.40 -18.61 -24.39
CA ARG A 100 -1.24 -18.91 -22.95
C ARG A 100 -2.52 -19.50 -22.35
N GLU A 101 -3.68 -18.93 -22.68
CA GLU A 101 -4.99 -19.44 -22.23
C GLU A 101 -5.27 -20.83 -22.77
N ALA A 102 -4.96 -21.08 -24.05
CA ALA A 102 -5.08 -22.39 -24.68
C ALA A 102 -4.15 -23.42 -24.03
N ALA A 103 -2.93 -23.02 -23.67
CA ALA A 103 -1.94 -23.90 -23.05
C ALA A 103 -2.26 -24.25 -21.58
N ARG A 104 -3.14 -23.49 -20.89
CA ARG A 104 -3.50 -23.67 -19.46
C ARG A 104 -2.32 -23.81 -18.47
N PHE A 105 -1.12 -23.38 -18.83
CA PHE A 105 0.03 -23.36 -17.92
C PHE A 105 0.16 -21.98 -17.27
N PRO A 106 -0.32 -21.79 -16.02
CA PRO A 106 -0.06 -20.54 -15.32
C PRO A 106 1.44 -20.41 -15.07
N LYS A 107 2.03 -19.29 -15.48
CA LYS A 107 3.40 -18.97 -15.07
C LYS A 107 3.37 -18.66 -13.58
N THR A 108 3.98 -19.49 -12.77
CA THR A 108 4.16 -19.24 -11.34
C THR A 108 5.58 -18.75 -11.10
N LEU A 109 5.75 -17.73 -10.27
CA LEU A 109 7.09 -17.39 -9.78
C LEU A 109 7.55 -18.49 -8.81
N PRO A 110 8.87 -18.72 -8.69
CA PRO A 110 9.36 -19.65 -7.69
C PRO A 110 9.03 -19.11 -6.29
N LEU A 111 8.35 -19.93 -5.47
CA LEU A 111 7.88 -19.57 -4.13
C LEU A 111 8.98 -18.93 -3.26
N ARG A 112 10.21 -19.44 -3.37
CA ARG A 112 11.39 -18.88 -2.69
C ARG A 112 11.64 -17.41 -3.04
N ALA A 113 11.50 -17.01 -4.31
CA ALA A 113 11.74 -15.63 -4.72
C ALA A 113 10.66 -14.68 -4.21
N GLU A 114 9.38 -15.10 -4.28
CA GLU A 114 8.28 -14.33 -3.69
C GLU A 114 8.51 -14.14 -2.18
N PHE A 115 8.81 -15.23 -1.45
CA PHE A 115 9.08 -15.17 -0.02
C PHE A 115 10.25 -14.24 0.34
N TRP A 116 11.41 -14.42 -0.28
CA TRP A 116 12.60 -13.62 0.02
C TRP A 116 12.47 -12.15 -0.37
N SER A 117 11.60 -11.82 -1.32
CA SER A 117 11.31 -10.43 -1.68
C SER A 117 10.32 -9.75 -0.71
N ILE A 118 9.29 -10.47 -0.26
CA ILE A 118 8.20 -9.91 0.57
C ILE A 118 8.59 -9.87 2.05
N PHE A 119 9.31 -10.89 2.54
CA PHE A 119 9.68 -11.00 3.95
C PHE A 119 10.44 -9.78 4.51
N PRO A 120 11.52 -9.27 3.88
CA PRO A 120 12.23 -8.10 4.39
C PRO A 120 11.36 -6.82 4.36
N LEU A 121 10.51 -6.65 3.34
CA LEU A 121 9.55 -5.55 3.27
C LEU A 121 8.54 -5.63 4.42
N ALA A 122 8.05 -6.83 4.74
CA ALA A 122 7.13 -7.05 5.85
C ALA A 122 7.78 -6.76 7.21
N CYS A 123 9.01 -7.24 7.45
CA CYS A 123 9.74 -6.99 8.69
C CYS A 123 10.00 -5.50 8.92
N THR A 124 10.48 -4.80 7.89
CA THR A 124 10.76 -3.36 7.98
C THR A 124 9.48 -2.53 8.12
N TYR A 125 8.40 -2.92 7.42
CA TYR A 125 7.08 -2.32 7.59
C TYR A 125 6.58 -2.50 9.03
N ALA A 126 6.65 -3.71 9.58
CA ALA A 126 6.21 -4.00 10.94
C ALA A 126 7.00 -3.19 11.99
N ALA A 127 8.33 -3.12 11.85
CA ALA A 127 9.18 -2.33 12.75
C ALA A 127 8.83 -0.83 12.70
N ALA A 128 8.77 -0.24 11.50
CA ALA A 128 8.38 1.16 11.32
C ALA A 128 6.97 1.43 11.86
N ARG A 129 6.04 0.51 11.62
CA ARG A 129 4.66 0.61 12.07
C ARG A 129 4.53 0.60 13.59
N LEU A 130 5.23 -0.32 14.25
CA LEU A 130 5.25 -0.39 15.72
C LEU A 130 5.79 0.91 16.32
N TYR A 131 6.87 1.45 15.75
CA TYR A 131 7.41 2.72 16.21
C TYR A 131 6.41 3.87 16.05
N LEU A 132 5.80 4.05 14.86
CA LEU A 132 4.84 5.13 14.63
C LEU A 132 3.63 5.03 15.58
N ILE A 133 3.17 3.83 15.87
CA ILE A 133 2.07 3.62 16.85
C ILE A 133 2.51 4.07 18.24
N VAL A 134 3.69 3.65 18.70
CA VAL A 134 4.24 4.04 20.01
C VAL A 134 4.40 5.56 20.08
N GLU A 135 4.95 6.19 19.04
CA GLU A 135 5.17 7.63 18.98
C GLU A 135 3.87 8.43 19.09
N VAL A 136 2.78 7.99 18.46
CA VAL A 136 1.47 8.64 18.59
C VAL A 136 0.99 8.66 20.05
N PHE A 137 1.22 7.59 20.81
CA PHE A 137 0.87 7.57 22.23
C PHE A 137 1.82 8.41 23.09
N LEU A 138 3.10 8.47 22.76
CA LEU A 138 4.07 9.31 23.45
C LEU A 138 3.78 10.80 23.23
N GLY A 139 3.34 11.18 22.03
CA GLY A 139 2.95 12.55 21.69
C GLY A 139 1.79 13.09 22.54
N LEU A 140 0.92 12.22 23.08
CA LEU A 140 -0.16 12.64 24.00
C LEU A 140 0.36 13.25 25.30
N ARG A 141 1.63 13.02 25.66
CA ARG A 141 2.25 13.58 26.88
C ARG A 141 2.57 15.07 26.75
N ALA A 142 2.68 15.59 25.53
CA ALA A 142 3.08 16.97 25.24
C ALA A 142 2.05 17.64 24.34
N LEU A 143 0.77 17.52 24.71
CA LEU A 143 -0.32 18.11 23.94
C LEU A 143 -0.24 19.65 24.03
N ASN A 144 -0.47 20.32 22.90
CA ASN A 144 -0.48 21.79 22.86
C ASN A 144 -1.55 22.36 23.81
N GLU A 145 -1.26 23.50 24.44
CA GLU A 145 -2.14 24.12 25.44
C GLU A 145 -3.56 24.36 24.93
N SER A 146 -3.70 24.66 23.63
CA SER A 146 -5.00 24.80 22.95
C SER A 146 -5.92 23.58 23.08
N ALA A 147 -5.37 22.38 23.24
CA ALA A 147 -6.15 21.16 23.39
C ALA A 147 -6.78 20.99 24.78
N TYR A 148 -6.31 21.77 25.77
CA TYR A 148 -6.90 21.84 27.11
C TYR A 148 -7.96 22.94 27.24
N LEU A 149 -8.12 23.81 26.24
CA LEU A 149 -9.16 24.84 26.24
C LEU A 149 -10.52 24.18 26.07
N THR A 150 -11.44 24.47 26.98
CA THR A 150 -12.83 24.02 26.86
C THR A 150 -13.50 24.77 25.72
N VAL A 151 -14.05 24.03 24.76
CA VAL A 151 -14.87 24.61 23.69
C VAL A 151 -16.09 25.28 24.34
N ASP A 152 -16.22 26.58 24.16
CA ASP A 152 -17.42 27.31 24.61
C ASP A 152 -18.56 27.05 23.61
N TRP A 153 -19.35 26.03 23.92
CA TRP A 153 -20.50 25.64 23.11
C TRP A 153 -21.60 26.70 23.08
N ALA A 154 -21.66 27.59 24.08
CA ALA A 154 -22.72 28.61 24.17
C ALA A 154 -22.62 29.64 23.04
N THR A 155 -21.41 29.90 22.53
CA THR A 155 -21.14 30.82 21.42
C THR A 155 -21.67 30.33 20.08
N TYR A 156 -21.90 29.01 19.93
CA TYR A 156 -22.43 28.40 18.71
C TYR A 156 -23.96 28.29 18.71
N ILE A 157 -24.62 28.49 19.85
CA ILE A 157 -26.07 28.52 19.93
C ILE A 157 -26.51 29.94 19.63
N PRO A 158 -27.23 30.20 18.52
CA PRO A 158 -27.72 31.53 18.22
C PRO A 158 -28.64 31.99 19.34
N HIS A 159 -28.20 33.02 20.05
CA HIS A 159 -28.96 33.67 21.10
C HIS A 159 -29.98 34.58 20.39
N VAL A 160 -31.28 34.26 20.57
CA VAL A 160 -32.40 35.09 20.12
C VAL A 160 -32.66 36.18 21.16
#